data_AF-A0A3S4JDT9-F1
#
_entry.id   AF-A0A3S4JDT9-F1
#
_cell.length_a   1.000
_cell.length_b   1.000
_cell.length_c   1.000
_cell.angle_alpha   90.00
_cell.angle_beta   90.00
_cell.angle_gamma   90.00
#
_symmetry.space_group_name_H-M   'P 1'
#
loop_
_entity.id
_entity.type
_entity.pdbx_description
1 polymer ?
#
loop_
_entity_poly.entity_id
_entity_poly.type
_entity_poly.pdbx_seq_one_letter_code
_entity_poly.pdbx_strand_id
1 'polypeptide(L)' 'MAAVDIAIAEEEKNKLFVFGNAPTALFRLLEHNVTVSGVVGVPVGFVGAAESKEALTHSHFPRGCRVRA' A
#
# COMPACT_ATOMS: atom_id res chain seq x y z
N MET A 1 11.18 3.56 -3.06
CA MET A 1 11.03 2.21 -3.66
C MET A 1 10.48 2.43 -5.05
N ALA A 2 11.35 2.43 -6.07
CA ALA A 2 11.13 3.20 -7.30
C ALA A 2 9.80 2.95 -8.00
N ALA A 3 9.31 1.70 -8.04
CA ALA A 3 8.04 1.36 -8.69
C ALA A 3 6.84 2.07 -8.07
N VAL A 4 6.80 2.22 -6.73
CA VAL A 4 5.72 2.93 -6.03
C VAL A 4 5.78 4.42 -6.35
N ASP A 5 6.98 4.99 -6.34
CA ASP A 5 7.21 6.41 -6.61
C ASP A 5 6.76 6.77 -8.04
N ILE A 6 7.10 5.91 -9.03
CA ILE A 6 6.68 6.07 -10.43
C ILE A 6 5.15 5.92 -10.56
N ALA A 7 4.58 4.86 -9.98
CA ALA A 7 3.14 4.60 -10.05
C ALA A 7 2.32 5.73 -9.41
N ILE A 8 2.82 6.40 -8.37
CA ILE A 8 2.16 7.58 -7.78
C ILE A 8 2.21 8.78 -8.74
N ALA A 9 3.33 8.99 -9.43
CA ALA A 9 3.57 10.15 -10.29
C ALA A 9 2.72 10.17 -11.58
N GLU A 10 2.18 9.03 -12.02
CA GLU A 10 1.30 8.97 -13.19
C GLU A 10 0.00 9.80 -12.99
N GLU A 11 -0.55 10.39 -14.04
CA GLU A 11 -1.72 11.30 -13.90
C GLU A 11 -3.07 10.57 -13.71
N GLU A 12 -3.08 9.24 -13.77
CA GLU A 12 -4.31 8.46 -13.66
C GLU A 12 -4.95 8.58 -12.26
N LYS A 13 -6.24 8.95 -12.23
CA LYS A 13 -6.92 9.37 -10.99
C LYS A 13 -7.52 8.22 -10.16
N ASN A 14 -7.55 6.99 -10.69
CA ASN A 14 -8.22 5.85 -10.07
C ASN A 14 -7.29 4.63 -9.93
N LYS A 15 -6.27 4.75 -9.06
CA LYS A 15 -5.28 3.69 -8.87
C LYS A 15 -5.70 2.70 -7.80
N LEU A 16 -5.56 1.41 -8.11
CA LEU A 16 -5.67 0.31 -7.16
C LEU A 16 -4.28 -0.31 -6.97
N PHE A 17 -3.75 -0.26 -5.75
CA PHE A 17 -2.45 -0.85 -5.43
C PHE A 17 -2.62 -2.24 -4.81
N VAL A 18 -1.84 -3.21 -5.29
CA VAL A 18 -1.86 -4.59 -4.80
C VAL A 18 -0.44 -5.02 -4.44
N PHE A 19 -0.22 -5.34 -3.17
CA PHE A 19 1.07 -5.77 -2.63
C PHE A 19 0.97 -7.20 -2.09
N GLY A 20 1.54 -8.17 -2.81
CA GLY A 20 1.49 -9.59 -2.43
C GLY A 20 2.77 -10.16 -1.80
N ASN A 21 3.91 -9.47 -1.94
CA ASN A 21 5.19 -9.99 -1.43
C ASN A 21 5.93 -8.92 -0.65
N ALA A 22 6.29 -7.82 -1.31
CA ALA A 22 7.24 -6.85 -0.77
C ALA A 22 6.60 -5.92 0.30
N PRO A 23 6.90 -6.10 1.60
CA PRO A 23 6.32 -5.27 2.66
C PRO A 23 6.83 -3.83 2.59
N THR A 24 8.08 -3.65 2.17
CA THR A 24 8.73 -2.35 1.97
C THR A 24 8.01 -1.50 0.92
N ALA A 25 7.33 -2.11 -0.07
CA ALA A 25 6.58 -1.37 -1.08
C ALA A 25 5.29 -0.79 -0.49
N LEU A 26 4.62 -1.57 0.36
CA LEU A 26 3.45 -1.11 1.09
C LEU A 26 3.83 0.03 2.05
N PHE A 27 4.92 -0.12 2.82
CA PHE A 27 5.43 0.99 3.65
C PHE A 27 5.71 2.23 2.84
N ARG A 28 6.36 2.08 1.67
CA ARG A 28 6.63 3.23 0.81
C ARG A 28 5.35 3.94 0.37
N LEU A 29 4.29 3.22 -0.01
CA LEU A 29 3.01 3.85 -0.35
C LEU A 29 2.42 4.63 0.85
N LEU A 30 2.54 4.09 2.06
CA LEU A 30 1.99 4.68 3.29
C LEU A 30 2.70 6.00 3.69
N GLU A 31 3.94 6.21 3.25
CA GLU A 31 4.67 7.48 3.45
C GLU A 31 4.09 8.64 2.62
N HIS A 32 3.33 8.33 1.56
CA HIS A 32 2.70 9.33 0.71
C HIS A 32 1.25 9.59 1.11
N ASN A 33 0.84 10.85 1.05
CA ASN A 33 -0.55 11.26 1.24
C ASN A 33 -1.23 11.41 -0.13
N VAL A 34 -1.58 10.27 -0.73
CA VAL A 34 -2.16 10.19 -2.07
C VAL A 34 -3.58 9.68 -2.01
N THR A 35 -4.43 10.12 -2.93
CA THR A 35 -5.78 9.56 -3.08
C THR A 35 -5.71 8.33 -3.98
N VAL A 36 -6.22 7.20 -3.49
CA VAL A 36 -6.26 5.92 -4.22
C VAL A 36 -7.66 5.35 -4.17
N SER A 37 -8.03 4.56 -5.18
CA SER A 37 -9.32 3.86 -5.21
C SER A 37 -9.32 2.69 -4.21
N GLY A 38 -8.16 2.07 -3.99
CA GLY A 38 -7.99 1.02 -3.00
C GLY A 38 -6.55 0.54 -2.85
N VAL A 39 -6.31 -0.19 -1.76
CA VAL A 39 -5.05 -0.85 -1.43
C VAL A 39 -5.33 -2.25 -0.91
N VAL A 40 -4.76 -3.25 -1.57
CA VAL A 40 -4.75 -4.64 -1.13
C VAL A 40 -3.35 -4.96 -0.60
N GLY A 41 -3.20 -5.05 0.71
CA GLY A 41 -1.95 -5.37 1.39
C GLY A 41 -1.96 -6.80 1.91
N VAL A 42 -1.43 -7.73 1.12
CA VAL A 42 -1.27 -9.14 1.48
C VAL A 42 0.19 -9.62 1.36
N PRO A 43 1.19 -8.85 1.84
CA PRO A 43 2.58 -9.26 1.76
C PRO A 43 2.83 -10.52 2.59
N VAL A 44 3.62 -11.43 2.03
CA VAL A 44 4.09 -12.64 2.70
C VAL A 44 5.58 -12.53 2.99
N GLY A 45 6.01 -13.10 4.12
CA GLY A 45 7.42 -13.10 4.52
C GLY A 45 7.60 -13.07 6.02
N PHE A 46 8.85 -13.20 6.45
CA PHE A 46 9.22 -13.26 7.87
C PHE A 46 9.68 -11.91 8.43
N VAL A 47 9.91 -10.92 7.58
CA VAL A 47 10.43 -9.60 7.96
C VAL A 47 9.48 -8.52 7.43
N GLY A 48 8.84 -7.77 8.33
CA GLY A 48 8.01 -6.62 7.99
C GLY A 48 6.62 -6.94 7.43
N ALA A 49 6.29 -8.21 7.19
CA ALA A 49 5.01 -8.59 6.60
C ALA A 49 3.83 -8.36 7.55
N ALA A 50 3.95 -8.73 8.83
CA ALA A 50 2.90 -8.50 9.81
C ALA A 50 2.74 -7.00 10.10
N GLU A 51 3.86 -6.31 10.29
CA GLU A 51 3.94 -4.89 10.63
C GLU A 51 3.39 -4.01 9.50
N SER A 52 3.64 -4.37 8.24
CA SER A 52 3.10 -3.61 7.09
C SER A 52 1.58 -3.74 6.97
N LYS A 53 1.00 -4.90 7.29
CA LYS A 53 -0.45 -5.09 7.32
C LYS A 53 -1.12 -4.32 8.46
N GLU A 54 -0.47 -4.27 9.61
CA GLU A 54 -0.92 -3.46 10.75
C GLU A 54 -0.82 -1.96 10.43
N ALA A 55 0.29 -1.52 9.85
CA ALA A 55 0.45 -0.14 9.39
C ALA A 55 -0.63 0.25 8.36
N LEU A 56 -0.96 -0.64 7.41
CA LEU A 56 -2.06 -0.39 6.48
C LEU A 56 -3.40 -0.24 7.23
N THR A 57 -3.65 -1.03 8.27
CA THR A 57 -4.88 -0.97 9.08
C THR A 57 -5.02 0.37 9.80
N HIS A 58 -3.92 0.93 10.29
CA HIS A 58 -3.90 2.19 11.03
C HIS A 58 -3.59 3.41 10.14
N SER A 59 -3.51 3.23 8.83
CA SER A 59 -3.18 4.30 7.88
C SER A 59 -4.29 5.34 7.73
N HIS A 60 -3.96 6.41 7.00
CA HIS A 60 -4.88 7.51 6.68
C HIS A 60 -5.95 7.14 5.64
N PHE A 61 -5.79 6.01 4.92
CA PHE A 61 -6.75 5.60 3.90
C PHE A 61 -8.13 5.29 4.50
N PRO A 62 -9.23 5.57 3.77
CA PRO A 62 -10.57 5.18 4.19
C PRO A 62 -10.68 3.68 4.46
N ARG A 63 -11.46 3.28 5.48
CA ARG A 63 -11.61 1.84 5.84
C ARG A 63 -12.06 0.98 4.66
N GLY A 64 -12.96 1.48 3.80
CA GLY A 64 -13.45 0.77 2.62
C GLY A 64 -12.42 0.62 1.49
N CYS A 65 -11.35 1.41 1.51
CA CYS A 65 -10.27 1.35 0.52
C CYS A 65 -9.16 0.37 0.91
N ARG A 66 -9.26 -0.36 2.03
CA ARG A 66 -8.19 -1.21 2.55
C ARG A 66 -8.62 -2.67 2.66
N VAL A 67 -7.84 -3.57 2.06
CA VAL A 67 -8.02 -5.03 2.18
C VAL A 67 -6.73 -5.65 2.69
N ARG A 68 -6.84 -6.55 3.67
CA ARG A 68 -5.74 -7.36 4.20
C ARG A 68 -6.13 -8.83 4.26
N ALA A 69 -5.13 -9.71 4.22
CA ALA A 69 -5.24 -11.13 4.48
C ALA A 69 -4.43 -11.51 5.72
#